data_AF-A0AAW1SUT9-F1
#
_entry.id   AF-A0AAW1SUT9-F1
#
_cell.length_a   1.000
_cell.length_b   1.000
_cell.length_c   1.000
_cell.angle_alpha   90.00
_cell.angle_beta   90.00
_cell.angle_gamma   90.00
#
_symmetry.space_group_name_H-M   'P 1'
#
loop_
_entity.id
_entity.type
_entity.pdbx_description
1 polymer ?
#
loop_
_entity_poly.entity_id
_entity_poly.type
_entity_poly.pdbx_seq_one_letter_code
_entity_poly.pdbx_strand_id
1 'polypeptide(L)'
;MQVVSSSIGLITNPEVLSLLKEREAGQTTSQPTQSSESKVVEYLEEQGTVQLPTSELRAFSEKAQTDFGLTKLEVLQLINQRPTQLVEVSLIVQHGSERLSDDQMTEILELIAQLLTKQTS
;
A
#
# COMPACT_ATOMS: atom_id res chain seq x y z
N MET A 1 -23.66 -7.27 -19.40
CA MET A 1 -23.00 -6.42 -18.39
C MET A 1 -22.46 -5.20 -19.09
N GLN A 2 -22.75 -4.00 -18.58
CA GLN A 2 -22.10 -2.77 -19.02
C GLN A 2 -21.24 -2.25 -17.87
N VAL A 3 -20.03 -1.82 -18.18
CA VAL A 3 -19.11 -1.26 -17.19
C VAL A 3 -19.62 0.14 -16.83
N VAL A 4 -20.07 0.31 -15.59
CA VAL A 4 -20.60 1.59 -15.09
C VAL A 4 -19.48 2.60 -14.85
N SER A 5 -18.31 2.14 -14.42
CA SER A 5 -17.12 2.97 -14.21
C SER A 5 -15.87 2.11 -14.35
N SER A 6 -14.92 2.56 -15.16
CA SER A 6 -13.68 1.82 -15.45
C SER A 6 -12.74 1.74 -14.24
N SER A 7 -12.74 2.78 -13.40
CA SER A 7 -11.89 2.87 -12.20
C SER A 7 -12.68 3.56 -11.08
N ILE A 8 -13.19 2.77 -10.12
CA ILE A 8 -14.02 3.28 -9.01
C ILE A 8 -13.15 3.80 -7.86
N GLY A 9 -11.93 3.28 -7.72
CA GLY A 9 -11.03 3.66 -6.64
C GLY A 9 -9.65 3.03 -6.79
N LEU A 10 -8.75 3.51 -5.94
CA LEU A 10 -7.40 2.97 -5.77
C LEU A 10 -7.43 1.96 -4.64
N ILE A 11 -6.77 0.82 -4.82
CA ILE A 11 -6.60 -0.22 -3.80
C ILE A 11 -5.12 -0.49 -3.60
N THR A 12 -4.69 -0.61 -2.35
CA THR A 12 -3.29 -0.86 -2.00
C THR A 12 -2.96 -2.35 -1.98
N ASN A 13 -1.69 -2.70 -2.22
CA ASN A 13 -1.19 -4.08 -2.14
C ASN A 13 -1.59 -4.81 -0.84
N PRO A 14 -1.44 -4.21 0.36
CA PRO A 14 -1.88 -4.84 1.61
C PRO A 14 -3.40 -5.08 1.66
N GLU A 15 -4.23 -4.18 1.13
CA GLU A 15 -5.69 -4.38 1.08
C GLU A 15 -6.06 -5.53 0.14
N VAL A 16 -5.38 -5.63 -1.01
CA VAL A 16 -5.55 -6.76 -1.94
C VAL A 16 -5.20 -8.07 -1.24
N LEU A 17 -4.08 -8.12 -0.52
CA LEU A 17 -3.65 -9.32 0.20
C LEU A 17 -4.67 -9.75 1.27
N SER A 18 -5.14 -8.80 2.08
CA SER A 18 -6.16 -9.05 3.10
C SER A 18 -7.48 -9.53 2.49
N LEU A 19 -7.90 -8.95 1.38
CA LEU A 19 -9.13 -9.34 0.67
C LEU A 19 -9.01 -10.74 0.05
N LEU A 20 -7.86 -11.06 -0.55
CA LEU A 20 -7.60 -12.40 -1.09
C LEU A 20 -7.59 -13.45 0.03
N LYS A 21 -6.93 -13.17 1.15
CA LYS A 21 -6.89 -14.07 2.31
C LYS A 21 -8.26 -14.27 2.96
N GLU A 22 -9.07 -13.22 3.07
CA GLU A 22 -10.45 -13.32 3.54
C GLU A 22 -11.30 -14.20 2.60
N ARG A 23 -11.11 -14.04 1.28
CA ARG A 23 -11.80 -14.82 0.25
C ARG A 23 -11.36 -16.28 0.20
N GLU A 24 -10.10 -16.58 0.49
CA GLU A 24 -9.61 -17.95 0.67
C GLU A 24 -10.19 -18.57 1.96
N ALA A 25 -10.24 -17.81 3.06
CA ALA A 25 -10.81 -18.28 4.33
C ALA A 25 -12.33 -18.51 4.26
N GLY A 26 -13.05 -17.71 3.47
CA GLY A 26 -14.49 -17.84 3.24
C GLY A 26 -14.90 -18.90 2.21
N GLN A 27 -13.94 -19.48 1.48
CA GLN A 27 -14.22 -20.55 0.51
C GLN A 27 -14.46 -21.88 1.22
N THR A 28 -15.73 -22.08 1.61
CA THR A 28 -16.25 -23.42 1.85
C THR A 28 -16.35 -24.11 0.49
N THR A 29 -15.53 -25.15 0.28
CA THR A 29 -15.65 -26.21 -0.74
C THR A 29 -16.53 -25.87 -1.96
N SER A 30 -15.95 -25.53 -3.13
CA SER A 30 -16.44 -25.97 -4.48
C SER A 30 -15.93 -25.17 -5.70
N GLN A 31 -15.06 -24.17 -5.59
CA GLN A 31 -14.47 -23.54 -6.78
C GLN A 31 -12.94 -23.58 -6.72
N PRO A 32 -12.25 -24.00 -7.80
CA PRO A 32 -10.81 -23.86 -7.87
C PRO A 32 -10.50 -22.35 -7.80
N THR A 33 -9.76 -21.94 -6.77
CA THR A 33 -9.10 -20.64 -6.72
C THR A 33 -8.44 -20.41 -8.09
N GLN A 34 -8.80 -19.32 -8.75
CA GLN A 34 -8.31 -19.11 -10.10
C GLN A 34 -6.78 -19.00 -10.02
N SER A 35 -6.04 -19.66 -10.92
CA SER A 35 -4.57 -19.65 -10.92
C SER A 35 -3.97 -18.23 -10.83
N SER A 36 -4.72 -17.22 -11.26
CA SER A 36 -4.37 -15.81 -11.12
C SER A 36 -4.36 -15.31 -9.68
N GLU A 37 -5.31 -15.70 -8.83
CA GLU A 37 -5.40 -15.24 -7.43
C GLU A 37 -4.21 -15.76 -6.62
N SER A 38 -3.91 -17.06 -6.71
CA SER A 38 -2.79 -17.67 -6.00
C SER A 38 -1.43 -17.08 -6.44
N LYS A 39 -1.26 -16.77 -7.73
CA LYS A 39 -0.05 -16.10 -8.25
C LYS A 39 0.10 -14.68 -7.73
N VAL A 40 -1.01 -13.96 -7.53
CA VAL A 40 -0.97 -12.61 -6.96
C VAL A 40 -0.60 -12.68 -5.48
N VAL A 41 -1.16 -13.62 -4.72
CA VAL A 41 -0.75 -13.84 -3.32
C VAL A 41 0.73 -14.18 -3.25
N GLU A 42 1.20 -15.13 -4.06
CA GLU A 42 2.62 -15.53 -4.13
C GLU A 42 3.52 -14.32 -4.43
N TYR A 43 3.20 -13.53 -5.46
CA TYR A 43 3.94 -12.31 -5.80
C TYR A 43 3.95 -11.27 -4.65
N LEU A 44 2.81 -11.08 -3.98
CA LEU A 44 2.70 -10.15 -2.87
C LEU A 44 3.52 -10.63 -1.67
N GLU A 45 3.57 -11.94 -1.42
CA GLU A 45 4.38 -12.55 -0.37
C GLU A 45 5.88 -12.49 -0.70
N GLU A 46 6.28 -12.72 -1.96
CA GLU A 46 7.67 -12.55 -2.43
C GLU A 46 8.16 -11.12 -2.30
N GLN A 47 7.30 -10.13 -2.56
CA GLN A 47 7.60 -8.71 -2.33
C GLN A 47 7.55 -8.32 -0.83
N GLY A 48 7.31 -9.28 0.07
CA GLY A 48 7.21 -9.04 1.51
C GLY A 48 6.05 -8.11 1.88
N THR A 49 4.95 -8.13 1.12
CA THR A 49 3.76 -7.33 1.41
C THR A 49 3.17 -7.79 2.73
N VAL A 50 3.18 -6.89 3.71
CA VAL A 50 2.64 -7.14 5.04
C VAL A 50 1.14 -6.85 5.01
N GLN A 51 0.35 -7.69 5.68
CA GLN A 51 -1.06 -7.37 5.92
C GLN A 51 -1.11 -6.18 6.87
N LEU A 52 -1.73 -5.09 6.42
CA LEU A 52 -1.91 -3.90 7.23
C LEU A 52 -3.41 -3.68 7.42
N PRO A 53 -3.87 -3.38 8.64
CA PRO A 53 -5.27 -3.06 8.86
C PRO A 53 -5.63 -1.76 8.12
N THR A 54 -6.81 -1.74 7.50
CA THR A 54 -7.32 -0.58 6.75
C THR A 54 -7.34 0.70 7.59
N SER A 55 -7.49 0.58 8.92
CA SER A 55 -7.43 1.68 9.88
C SER A 55 -6.08 2.40 9.87
N GLU A 56 -4.97 1.64 9.87
CA GLU A 56 -3.62 2.22 9.89
C GLU A 56 -3.23 2.79 8.52
N LEU A 57 -3.64 2.12 7.44
CA LEU A 57 -3.46 2.64 6.09
C LEU A 57 -4.21 3.96 5.89
N ARG A 58 -5.44 4.06 6.42
CA ARG A 58 -6.21 5.30 6.37
C ARG A 58 -5.55 6.40 7.20
N ALA A 59 -5.14 6.11 8.43
CA ALA A 59 -4.46 7.09 9.28
C ALA A 59 -3.15 7.60 8.65
N PHE A 60 -2.36 6.70 8.06
CA PHE A 60 -1.17 7.07 7.30
C PHE A 60 -1.51 7.90 6.07
N SER A 61 -2.55 7.53 5.31
CA SER A 61 -2.96 8.27 4.13
C SER A 61 -3.43 9.69 4.47
N GLU A 62 -4.18 9.86 5.56
CA GLU A 62 -4.63 11.17 6.04
C GLU A 62 -3.44 12.01 6.52
N LYS A 63 -2.53 11.43 7.30
CA LYS A 63 -1.30 12.10 7.74
C LYS A 63 -0.43 12.51 6.54
N ALA A 64 -0.23 11.59 5.60
CA ALA A 64 0.59 11.82 4.42
C ALA A 64 0.03 12.96 3.53
N GLN A 65 -1.29 13.04 3.40
CA GLN A 65 -1.97 14.12 2.68
C GLN A 65 -1.93 15.45 3.44
N THR A 66 -2.08 15.43 4.77
CA THR A 66 -2.22 16.64 5.59
C THR A 66 -0.88 17.30 5.88
N ASP A 67 0.12 16.53 6.33
CA ASP A 67 1.42 17.03 6.74
C ASP A 67 2.32 17.35 5.52
N PHE A 68 2.27 16.51 4.48
CA PHE A 68 3.19 16.60 3.34
C PHE A 68 2.53 17.04 2.02
N GLY A 69 1.19 17.16 1.98
CA GLY A 69 0.48 17.53 0.76
C GLY A 69 0.62 16.52 -0.38
N LEU A 70 0.84 15.24 -0.03
CA LEU A 70 0.97 14.14 -0.99
C LEU A 70 -0.38 13.83 -1.65
N THR A 71 -0.36 13.44 -2.92
CA THR A 71 -1.54 12.96 -3.63
C THR A 71 -1.85 11.51 -3.24
N LYS A 72 -3.11 11.08 -3.43
CA LYS A 72 -3.53 9.70 -3.16
C LYS A 72 -2.70 8.65 -3.92
N LEU A 73 -2.22 8.99 -5.11
CA LEU A 73 -1.36 8.11 -5.91
C LEU A 73 0.03 7.97 -5.31
N GLU A 74 0.64 9.07 -4.88
CA GLU A 74 1.96 9.06 -4.23
C GLU A 74 1.90 8.28 -2.91
N VAL A 75 0.87 8.50 -2.10
CA VAL A 75 0.64 7.72 -0.88
C VAL A 75 0.51 6.23 -1.18
N LEU A 76 -0.26 5.87 -2.22
CA LEU A 76 -0.41 4.48 -2.63
C LEU A 76 0.92 3.87 -3.07
N GLN A 77 1.73 4.61 -3.83
CA GLN A 77 3.04 4.15 -4.26
C GLN A 77 4.01 3.99 -3.09
N LEU A 78 4.00 4.90 -2.10
CA LEU A 78 4.80 4.77 -0.88
C LEU A 78 4.43 3.51 -0.09
N ILE A 79 3.13 3.23 0.08
CA ILE A 79 2.63 2.03 0.77
C ILE A 79 3.03 0.76 0.02
N ASN A 80 2.91 0.77 -1.31
CA ASN A 80 3.18 -0.41 -2.13
C ASN A 80 4.67 -0.72 -2.26
N GLN A 81 5.52 0.30 -2.44
CA GLN A 81 6.95 0.14 -2.69
C GLN A 81 7.79 0.08 -1.42
N ARG A 82 7.30 0.63 -0.30
CA ARG A 82 8.01 0.65 1.00
C ARG A 82 9.47 1.10 0.86
N PRO A 83 9.70 2.33 0.38
CA PRO A 83 11.04 2.87 0.25
C PRO A 83 11.77 2.83 1.60
N THR A 84 13.05 2.46 1.55
CA THR A 84 13.94 2.44 2.72
C THR A 84 14.94 3.59 2.70
N GLN A 85 15.11 4.22 1.53
CA GLN A 85 16.05 5.31 1.33
C GLN A 85 15.35 6.58 0.85
N LEU A 86 15.94 7.73 1.19
CA LEU A 86 15.44 9.06 0.83
C LEU A 86 15.33 9.25 -0.68
N VAL A 87 16.29 8.68 -1.40
CA VAL A 87 16.34 8.72 -2.86
C VAL A 87 15.13 8.03 -3.46
N GLU A 88 14.67 6.92 -2.88
CA GLU A 88 13.49 6.20 -3.34
C GLU A 88 12.21 7.02 -3.13
N VAL A 89 12.10 7.70 -1.98
CA VAL A 89 10.97 8.62 -1.71
C VAL A 89 10.94 9.75 -2.74
N SER A 90 12.09 10.34 -3.05
CA SER A 90 12.21 11.40 -4.07
C SER A 90 11.87 10.92 -5.48
N LEU A 91 12.07 9.62 -5.78
CA LEU A 91 11.68 9.02 -7.06
C LEU A 91 10.18 8.71 -7.15
N ILE A 92 9.54 8.44 -6.01
CA ILE A 92 8.09 8.16 -5.93
C ILE A 92 7.28 9.45 -5.98
N VAL A 93 7.70 10.47 -5.22
CA VAL A 93 7.00 11.76 -5.15
C VAL A 93 7.44 12.62 -6.33
N GLN A 94 6.51 12.94 -7.23
CA GLN A 94 6.84 13.79 -8.37
C GLN A 94 7.20 15.20 -7.89
N HIS A 95 8.37 15.68 -8.30
CA HIS A 95 8.94 16.93 -7.79
C HIS A 95 9.09 16.93 -6.26
N GLY A 96 9.31 15.76 -5.65
CA GLY A 96 9.45 15.61 -4.20
C GLY A 96 10.54 16.51 -3.64
N SER A 97 11.71 16.59 -4.29
CA SER A 97 12.81 17.45 -3.85
C SER A 97 12.57 18.95 -4.01
N GLU A 98 11.55 19.36 -4.77
CA GLU A 98 11.13 20.77 -4.89
C GLU A 98 9.99 21.12 -3.93
N ARG A 99 9.17 20.12 -3.54
CA ARG A 99 7.98 20.30 -2.70
C ARG A 99 8.20 19.92 -1.23
N LEU A 100 9.13 19.04 -0.95
CA LEU A 100 9.41 18.47 0.37
C LEU A 100 10.87 18.74 0.73
N SER A 101 11.11 19.13 1.99
CA SER A 101 12.47 19.22 2.54
C SER A 101 13.00 17.83 2.90
N ASP A 102 14.32 17.69 2.98
CA ASP A 102 14.98 16.45 3.40
C ASP A 102 14.46 15.92 4.76
N ASP A 103 14.16 16.82 5.69
CA ASP A 103 13.53 16.47 6.98
C ASP A 103 12.16 15.82 6.80
N GLN A 104 11.31 16.36 5.94
CA GLN A 104 9.96 15.84 5.68
C GLN A 104 10.01 14.46 5.02
N MET A 105 10.96 14.26 4.10
CA MET A 105 11.17 12.95 3.49
C MET A 105 11.71 11.93 4.49
N THR A 106 12.54 12.37 5.43
CA THR A 106 13.01 11.54 6.55
C THR A 106 11.85 11.15 7.47
N GLU A 107 10.95 12.07 7.79
CA GLU A 107 9.72 11.77 8.55
C GLU A 107 8.83 10.75 7.82
N ILE A 108 8.68 10.85 6.49
CA ILE A 108 7.93 9.86 5.70
C ILE A 108 8.57 8.47 5.82
N LEU A 109 9.89 8.37 5.73
CA LEU A 109 10.61 7.10 5.91
C LEU A 109 10.38 6.53 7.30
N GLU A 110 10.46 7.36 8.34
CA GLU A 110 10.17 6.93 9.71
C GLU A 110 8.73 6.46 9.87
N LEU A 111 7.76 7.14 9.26
CA LEU A 111 6.36 6.71 9.28
C LEU A 111 6.16 5.35 8.60
N ILE A 112 6.81 5.11 7.48
CA ILE A 112 6.76 3.82 6.77
C ILE A 112 7.43 2.74 7.63
N ALA A 113 8.57 3.04 8.26
CA ALA A 113 9.24 2.12 9.17
C ALA A 113 8.40 1.79 10.41
N GLN A 114 7.68 2.76 10.97
CA GLN A 114 6.76 2.56 12.09
C GLN A 114 5.57 1.68 11.70
N LEU A 115 5.00 1.90 10.52
CA LEU A 115 3.94 1.05 9.95
C LEU A 115 4.38 -0.41 9.82
N LEU A 116 5.62 -0.63 9.38
CA LEU A 116 6.20 -1.97 9.26
C LEU A 116 6.50 -2.61 10.62
N THR A 117 7.01 -1.83 11.58
CA THR A 117 7.43 -2.35 12.89
C THR A 117 6.25 -2.73 13.76
N LYS A 118 5.14 -1.98 13.70
CA LYS A 118 3.91 -2.27 14.46
C LYS A 118 3.31 -3.65 14.21
N GLN A 119 3.68 -4.31 13.12
CA GLN A 119 3.18 -5.63 12.75
C GLN A 119 3.98 -6.78 13.40
N THR A 120 5.05 -6.49 14.14
CA THR A 120 5.92 -7.49 14.81
C THR A 120 5.70 -7.61 16.33
N SER A 121 4.65 -7.01 16.89
CA SER A 121 4.30 -7.11 18.32
C SER A 121 2.95 -7.77 18.57
#